data_AF-A0A3B5ZMI2-F1
#
_entry.id   AF-A0A3B5ZMI2-F1
#
_cell.length_a   1.000
_cell.length_b   1.000
_cell.length_c   1.000
_cell.angle_alpha   90.00
_cell.angle_beta   90.00
_cell.angle_gamma   90.00
#
_symmetry.space_group_name_H-M   'P 1'
#
loop_
_entity.id
_entity.type
_entity.pdbx_description
1 polymer ?
#
loop_
_entity_poly.entity_id
_entity_poly.type
_entity_poly.pdbx_seq_one_letter_code
_entity_poly.pdbx_strand_id
1 'polypeptide(L)'
;MKKIFGAKKSQDPPPSIQDATDRIYKRGDTVDEKIKKLDAELARYKEQIKKTRPGPAQEAVKARAMRILKQRKMYEGQRDMLYNQTYNLDQVAFASEGIKDAQQTMTAMKAANKELKGMMKTVRIEDVDSMQDEMMDLMDVSNEIQETLGRSYNVPDDIDEEELMGELDALEADMDFESNSVPSYLQPDKETDLDSELNLPAAPSGHAAIPANRQQEDELGLPTVPHASIRT
;
A
#
# COMPACT_ATOMS: atom_id res chain seq x y z
N MET A 1 -24.45 -52.87 -16.11
CA MET A 1 -23.24 -52.10 -16.48
C MET A 1 -23.62 -51.01 -17.47
N LYS A 2 -23.47 -49.72 -17.12
CA LYS A 2 -23.57 -48.59 -18.06
C LYS A 2 -22.25 -47.83 -18.00
N LYS A 3 -21.53 -47.80 -19.12
CA LYS A 3 -20.28 -47.06 -19.29
C LYS A 3 -20.62 -45.56 -19.23
N ILE A 4 -20.15 -44.87 -18.18
CA ILE A 4 -20.24 -43.42 -18.01
C ILE A 4 -18.96 -42.68 -18.47
N PHE A 5 -18.05 -43.37 -19.16
CA PHE A 5 -16.83 -42.76 -19.68
C PHE A 5 -17.12 -42.14 -21.05
N GLY A 6 -17.31 -40.82 -21.07
CA GLY A 6 -17.50 -40.08 -22.32
C GLY A 6 -17.88 -38.60 -22.19
N ALA A 7 -17.60 -37.93 -21.07
CA ALA A 7 -17.65 -36.47 -21.07
C ALA A 7 -16.48 -35.96 -21.93
N LYS A 8 -16.78 -35.29 -23.05
CA LYS A 8 -15.78 -34.51 -23.80
C LYS A 8 -15.07 -33.61 -22.79
N LYS A 9 -13.72 -33.66 -22.74
CA LYS A 9 -12.94 -32.65 -22.01
C LYS A 9 -13.44 -31.29 -22.48
N SER A 10 -13.97 -30.48 -21.56
CA SER A 10 -14.32 -29.09 -21.83
C SER A 10 -13.11 -28.43 -22.50
N GLN A 11 -13.34 -27.78 -23.65
CA GLN A 11 -12.32 -27.02 -24.37
C GLN A 11 -11.96 -25.71 -23.66
N ASP A 12 -12.58 -25.44 -22.51
CA ASP A 12 -12.31 -24.24 -21.75
C ASP A 12 -10.88 -24.29 -21.20
N PRO A 13 -10.12 -23.19 -21.30
CA PRO A 13 -8.81 -23.11 -20.70
C PRO A 13 -8.90 -23.42 -19.19
N PRO A 14 -7.86 -24.07 -18.62
CA PRO A 14 -7.83 -24.31 -17.19
C PRO A 14 -8.00 -22.97 -16.44
N PRO A 15 -8.74 -22.95 -15.32
CA PRO A 15 -9.02 -21.73 -14.60
C PRO A 15 -7.71 -21.06 -14.18
N SER A 16 -7.60 -19.76 -14.45
CA SER A 16 -6.46 -18.98 -14.04
C SER A 16 -6.47 -18.72 -12.52
N ILE A 17 -5.34 -18.29 -11.98
CA ILE A 17 -5.24 -17.82 -10.59
C ILE A 17 -6.24 -16.67 -10.35
N GLN A 18 -6.43 -15.81 -11.36
CA GLN A 18 -7.42 -14.73 -11.29
C GLN A 18 -8.85 -15.27 -11.20
N ASP A 19 -9.21 -16.25 -12.03
CA ASP A 19 -10.55 -16.88 -11.97
C ASP A 19 -10.82 -17.54 -10.63
N ALA A 20 -9.80 -18.16 -10.03
CA ALA A 20 -9.89 -18.79 -8.72
C ALA A 20 -10.09 -17.73 -7.62
N THR A 21 -9.35 -16.64 -7.70
CA THR A 21 -9.42 -15.49 -6.79
C THR A 21 -10.80 -14.82 -6.83
N ASP A 22 -11.30 -14.53 -8.03
CA ASP A 22 -12.63 -13.93 -8.23
C ASP A 22 -13.76 -14.82 -7.68
N ARG A 23 -13.62 -16.16 -7.83
CA ARG A 23 -14.58 -17.11 -7.26
C ARG A 23 -14.55 -17.12 -5.74
N ILE A 24 -13.37 -16.97 -5.12
CA ILE A 24 -13.24 -16.89 -3.66
C ILE A 24 -13.86 -15.59 -3.15
N TYR A 25 -13.61 -14.45 -3.80
CA TYR A 25 -14.24 -13.18 -3.43
C TYR A 25 -15.77 -13.25 -3.48
N LYS A 26 -16.36 -13.75 -4.58
CA LYS A 26 -17.82 -13.93 -4.69
C LYS A 26 -18.40 -14.83 -3.60
N ARG A 27 -17.66 -15.88 -3.21
CA ARG A 27 -18.05 -16.76 -2.10
C ARG A 27 -17.94 -16.03 -0.76
N GLY A 28 -16.88 -15.23 -0.58
CA GLY A 28 -16.66 -14.37 0.58
C GLY A 28 -17.82 -13.41 0.78
N ASP A 29 -18.20 -12.66 -0.26
CA ASP A 29 -19.34 -11.74 -0.24
C ASP A 29 -20.63 -12.44 0.18
N THR A 30 -20.89 -13.62 -0.39
CA THR A 30 -22.07 -14.44 -0.03
C THR A 30 -22.06 -14.87 1.43
N VAL A 31 -20.89 -15.23 1.97
CA VAL A 31 -20.74 -15.61 3.38
C VAL A 31 -20.92 -14.39 4.28
N ASP A 32 -20.34 -13.25 3.93
CA ASP A 32 -20.47 -12.00 4.68
C ASP A 32 -21.90 -11.49 4.72
N GLU A 33 -22.64 -11.57 3.61
CA GLU A 33 -24.07 -11.27 3.60
C GLU A 33 -24.88 -12.16 4.54
N LYS A 34 -24.55 -13.45 4.61
CA LYS A 34 -25.21 -14.38 5.54
C LYS A 34 -24.87 -14.05 7.00
N ILE A 35 -23.62 -13.72 7.30
CA ILE A 35 -23.20 -13.27 8.63
C ILE A 35 -23.97 -12.01 9.02
N LYS A 36 -24.03 -10.99 8.15
CA LYS A 36 -24.78 -9.74 8.38
C LYS A 36 -26.25 -10.00 8.70
N LYS A 37 -26.91 -10.91 7.97
CA LYS A 37 -28.32 -11.30 8.23
C LYS A 37 -28.49 -11.96 9.59
N LEU A 38 -27.60 -12.88 9.96
CA LEU A 38 -27.62 -13.57 11.26
C LEU A 38 -27.33 -12.59 12.41
N ASP A 39 -26.44 -11.61 12.21
CA ASP A 39 -26.15 -10.58 13.20
C ASP A 39 -27.36 -9.67 13.47
N ALA A 40 -28.08 -9.28 12.43
CA ALA A 40 -29.33 -8.54 12.57
C ALA A 40 -30.39 -9.36 13.34
N GLU A 41 -30.48 -10.67 13.09
CA GLU A 41 -31.39 -11.56 13.82
C GLU A 41 -30.97 -11.72 15.30
N LEU A 42 -29.68 -11.87 15.57
CA LEU A 42 -29.14 -11.92 16.94
C LEU A 42 -29.40 -10.63 17.71
N ALA A 43 -29.31 -9.47 17.07
CA ALA A 43 -29.65 -8.19 17.67
C ALA A 43 -31.13 -8.15 18.12
N ARG A 44 -32.04 -8.64 17.28
CA ARG A 44 -33.48 -8.75 17.62
C ARG A 44 -33.71 -9.70 18.80
N TYR A 45 -33.05 -10.86 18.82
CA TYR A 45 -33.15 -11.78 19.95
C TYR A 45 -32.60 -11.17 21.24
N LYS A 46 -31.49 -10.42 21.17
CA LYS A 46 -30.91 -9.72 22.32
C LYS A 46 -31.91 -8.71 22.92
N GLU A 47 -32.63 -7.96 22.08
CA GLU A 47 -33.70 -7.07 22.55
C GLU A 47 -34.89 -7.82 23.14
N GLN A 48 -35.34 -8.91 22.50
CA GLN A 48 -36.44 -9.72 23.02
C GLN A 48 -36.10 -10.32 24.40
N ILE A 49 -34.88 -10.82 24.59
CA ILE A 49 -34.42 -11.34 25.89
C ILE A 49 -34.44 -10.25 26.96
N LYS A 50 -34.00 -9.03 26.64
CA LYS A 50 -34.04 -7.88 27.55
C LYS A 50 -35.47 -7.49 27.96
N LYS A 51 -36.42 -7.55 27.02
CA LYS A 51 -37.82 -7.17 27.25
C LYS A 51 -38.65 -8.29 27.91
N THR A 52 -38.18 -9.53 27.90
CA THR A 52 -38.90 -10.69 28.45
C THR A 52 -38.49 -10.93 29.90
N ARG A 53 -39.48 -11.10 30.79
CA ARG A 53 -39.24 -11.42 32.20
C ARG A 53 -38.51 -12.76 32.34
N PRO A 54 -37.55 -12.90 33.28
CA PRO A 54 -36.89 -14.18 33.54
C PRO A 54 -37.90 -15.31 33.77
N GLY A 55 -37.69 -16.44 33.08
CA GLY A 55 -38.57 -17.61 33.15
C GLY A 55 -38.55 -18.46 31.87
N PRO A 56 -39.45 -19.45 31.75
CA PRO A 56 -39.47 -20.40 30.63
C PRO A 56 -39.58 -19.74 29.25
N ALA A 57 -40.31 -18.62 29.15
CA ALA A 57 -40.43 -17.85 27.91
C ALA A 57 -39.10 -17.21 27.50
N GLN A 58 -38.38 -16.58 28.44
CA GLN A 58 -37.05 -16.00 28.17
C GLN A 58 -36.05 -17.09 27.78
N GLU A 59 -36.10 -18.25 28.44
CA GLU A 59 -35.19 -19.36 28.15
C GLU A 59 -35.44 -19.96 26.74
N ALA A 60 -36.70 -20.03 26.30
CA ALA A 60 -37.03 -20.42 24.94
C ALA A 60 -36.46 -19.44 23.89
N VAL A 61 -36.48 -18.13 24.16
CA VAL A 61 -35.89 -17.10 23.29
C VAL A 61 -34.36 -17.25 23.26
N LYS A 62 -33.70 -17.45 24.42
CA LYS A 62 -32.26 -17.74 24.48
C LYS A 62 -31.88 -18.98 23.70
N ALA A 63 -32.65 -20.07 23.80
CA ALA A 63 -32.39 -21.30 23.07
C ALA A 63 -32.45 -21.09 21.55
N ARG A 64 -33.38 -20.26 21.06
CA ARG A 64 -33.44 -19.85 19.63
C ARG A 64 -32.23 -19.00 19.25
N ALA A 65 -31.90 -17.99 20.05
CA ALA A 65 -30.73 -17.14 19.83
C ALA A 65 -29.42 -17.96 19.76
N MET A 66 -29.27 -18.97 20.62
CA MET A 66 -28.11 -19.87 20.62
C MET A 66 -27.99 -20.68 19.33
N ARG A 67 -29.08 -21.06 18.68
CA ARG A 67 -29.03 -21.75 17.38
C ARG A 67 -28.51 -20.81 16.29
N ILE A 68 -29.01 -19.58 16.25
CA ILE A 68 -28.54 -18.55 15.30
C ILE A 68 -27.07 -18.21 15.54
N LEU A 69 -26.64 -18.09 16.80
CA LEU A 69 -25.24 -17.83 17.14
C LEU A 69 -24.31 -18.94 16.67
N LYS A 70 -24.71 -20.21 16.82
CA LYS A 70 -23.95 -21.35 16.30
C LYS A 70 -23.84 -21.30 14.78
N GLN A 71 -24.93 -20.96 14.08
CA GLN A 71 -24.94 -20.81 12.63
C GLN A 71 -24.03 -19.66 12.17
N ARG A 72 -24.06 -18.52 12.88
CA ARG A 72 -23.17 -17.38 12.63
C ARG A 72 -21.71 -17.77 12.77
N LYS A 73 -21.33 -18.40 13.88
CA LYS A 73 -19.95 -18.88 14.10
C LYS A 73 -19.48 -19.88 13.03
N MET A 74 -20.39 -20.74 12.54
CA MET A 74 -20.06 -21.64 11.43
C MET A 74 -19.71 -20.86 10.15
N TYR A 75 -20.44 -19.81 9.82
CA TYR A 75 -20.14 -18.97 8.66
C TYR A 75 -18.89 -18.12 8.85
N GLU A 76 -18.61 -17.64 10.06
CA GLU A 76 -17.32 -16.99 10.36
C GLU A 76 -16.15 -17.93 10.11
N GLY A 77 -16.24 -19.19 10.56
CA GLY A 77 -15.20 -20.18 10.25
C GLY A 77 -15.05 -20.46 8.74
N GLN A 78 -16.14 -20.42 7.97
CA GLN A 78 -16.07 -20.51 6.51
C GLN A 78 -15.39 -19.29 5.89
N ARG A 79 -15.67 -18.09 6.39
CA ARG A 79 -15.01 -16.85 5.95
C ARG A 79 -13.52 -16.90 6.24
N ASP A 80 -13.13 -17.32 7.45
CA ASP A 80 -11.73 -17.41 7.83
C ASP A 80 -10.97 -18.45 6.97
N MET A 81 -11.63 -19.56 6.60
CA MET A 81 -11.09 -20.51 5.62
C MET A 81 -10.90 -19.88 4.24
N LEU A 82 -11.85 -19.06 3.77
CA LEU A 82 -11.72 -18.33 2.51
C LEU A 82 -10.57 -17.33 2.55
N TYR A 83 -10.37 -16.60 3.66
CA TYR A 83 -9.23 -15.69 3.80
C TYR A 83 -7.88 -16.42 3.74
N ASN A 84 -7.77 -17.57 4.40
CA ASN A 84 -6.58 -18.42 4.25
C ASN A 84 -6.39 -18.88 2.80
N GLN A 85 -7.48 -19.18 2.07
CA GLN A 85 -7.40 -19.57 0.67
C GLN A 85 -6.95 -18.40 -0.23
N THR A 86 -7.46 -17.18 0.00
CA THR A 86 -7.04 -15.96 -0.69
C THR A 86 -5.56 -15.71 -0.44
N TYR A 87 -5.11 -15.75 0.81
CA TYR A 87 -3.71 -15.57 1.15
C TYR A 87 -2.79 -16.56 0.41
N ASN A 88 -3.15 -17.85 0.39
CA ASN A 88 -2.37 -18.85 -0.35
C ASN A 88 -2.35 -18.57 -1.86
N LEU A 89 -3.46 -18.09 -2.44
CA LEU A 89 -3.48 -17.71 -3.86
C LEU A 89 -2.65 -16.47 -4.14
N ASP A 90 -2.65 -15.47 -3.26
CA ASP A 90 -1.85 -14.26 -3.41
C ASP A 90 -0.34 -14.61 -3.40
N GLN A 91 0.08 -15.51 -2.50
CA GLN A 91 1.46 -16.01 -2.48
C GLN A 91 1.82 -16.73 -3.79
N VAL A 92 0.92 -17.54 -4.33
CA VAL A 92 1.13 -18.25 -5.61
C VAL A 92 1.12 -17.27 -6.79
N ALA A 93 0.27 -16.23 -6.76
CA ALA A 93 0.22 -15.19 -7.76
C ALA A 93 1.55 -14.43 -7.82
N PHE A 94 2.05 -13.99 -6.67
CA PHE A 94 3.34 -13.31 -6.54
C PHE A 94 4.51 -14.18 -7.06
N ALA A 95 4.55 -15.45 -6.65
CA ALA A 95 5.58 -16.37 -7.15
C ALA A 95 5.48 -16.59 -8.67
N SER A 96 4.26 -16.66 -9.21
CA SER A 96 4.00 -16.80 -10.65
C SER A 96 4.48 -15.57 -11.44
N GLU A 97 4.29 -14.37 -10.90
CA GLU A 97 4.81 -13.13 -11.49
C GLU A 97 6.34 -13.13 -11.51
N GLY A 98 6.99 -13.45 -10.39
CA GLY A 98 8.47 -13.55 -10.35
C GLY A 98 9.02 -14.58 -11.34
N ILE A 99 8.33 -15.71 -11.55
CA ILE A 99 8.72 -16.71 -12.57
C ILE A 99 8.56 -16.15 -13.99
N LYS A 100 7.49 -15.38 -14.27
CA LYS A 100 7.30 -14.74 -15.58
C LYS A 100 8.40 -13.72 -15.86
N ASP A 101 8.80 -12.93 -14.88
CA ASP A 101 9.88 -11.93 -15.03
C ASP A 101 11.23 -12.62 -15.28
N ALA A 102 11.51 -13.70 -14.55
CA ALA A 102 12.69 -14.53 -14.79
C ALA A 102 12.68 -15.14 -16.20
N GLN A 103 11.51 -15.60 -16.67
CA GLN A 103 11.35 -16.14 -18.02
C GLN A 103 11.58 -15.07 -19.11
N GLN A 104 11.09 -13.85 -18.90
CA GLN A 104 11.33 -12.72 -19.80
C GLN A 104 12.82 -12.38 -19.84
N THR A 105 13.48 -12.27 -18.69
CA THR A 105 14.92 -12.05 -18.58
C THR A 105 15.70 -13.13 -19.31
N MET A 106 15.37 -14.41 -19.10
CA MET A 106 16.01 -15.53 -19.81
C MET A 106 15.82 -15.44 -21.32
N THR A 107 14.63 -15.01 -21.78
CA THR A 107 14.32 -14.84 -23.19
C THR A 107 15.15 -13.70 -23.80
N ALA A 108 15.28 -12.57 -23.10
CA ALA A 108 16.15 -11.46 -23.49
C ALA A 108 17.62 -11.90 -23.56
N MET A 109 18.12 -12.63 -22.56
CA MET A 109 19.47 -13.19 -22.57
C MET A 109 19.71 -14.14 -23.74
N LYS A 110 18.73 -14.98 -24.08
CA LYS A 110 18.83 -15.87 -25.27
C LYS A 110 18.89 -15.07 -26.57
N ALA A 111 18.10 -14.00 -26.67
CA ALA A 111 18.13 -13.10 -27.84
C ALA A 111 19.49 -12.39 -27.94
N ALA A 112 19.97 -11.80 -26.86
CA ALA A 112 21.28 -11.14 -26.80
C ALA A 112 22.43 -12.10 -27.13
N ASN A 113 22.42 -13.34 -26.62
CA ASN A 113 23.43 -14.34 -26.95
C ASN A 113 23.38 -14.75 -28.43
N LYS A 114 22.18 -14.80 -29.04
CA LYS A 114 22.04 -15.06 -30.47
C LYS A 114 22.62 -13.90 -31.30
N GLU A 115 22.39 -12.66 -30.88
CA GLU A 115 22.96 -11.47 -31.51
C GLU A 115 24.49 -11.42 -31.38
N LEU A 116 25.03 -11.64 -30.18
CA LEU A 116 26.47 -11.75 -29.93
C LEU A 116 27.13 -12.81 -30.82
N LYS A 117 26.52 -13.99 -30.97
CA LYS A 117 26.99 -15.04 -31.89
C LYS A 117 26.92 -14.62 -33.36
N GLY A 118 25.95 -13.78 -33.72
CA GLY A 118 25.88 -13.15 -35.04
C GLY A 118 27.04 -12.18 -35.24
N MET A 119 27.24 -11.27 -34.29
CA MET A 119 28.34 -10.30 -34.29
C MET A 119 29.70 -10.99 -34.41
N MET A 120 29.98 -12.03 -33.61
CA MET A 120 31.22 -12.82 -33.69
C MET A 120 31.45 -13.50 -35.04
N LYS A 121 30.40 -13.80 -35.83
CA LYS A 121 30.55 -14.34 -37.19
C LYS A 121 30.86 -13.27 -38.23
N THR A 122 30.43 -12.04 -37.98
CA THR A 122 30.70 -10.85 -38.82
C THR A 122 31.99 -10.12 -38.45
N VAL A 123 32.53 -10.32 -37.24
CA VAL A 123 33.94 -10.07 -36.95
C VAL A 123 34.71 -11.04 -37.84
N ARG A 124 35.30 -10.49 -38.91
CA ARG A 124 35.87 -11.28 -40.00
C ARG A 124 37.19 -11.89 -39.53
N ILE A 125 37.41 -13.15 -39.89
CA ILE A 125 38.69 -13.85 -39.71
C ILE A 125 39.86 -13.11 -40.38
N GLU A 126 39.57 -12.25 -41.36
CA GLU A 126 40.52 -11.35 -42.04
C GLU A 126 41.05 -10.22 -41.12
N ASP A 127 40.30 -9.86 -40.07
CA ASP A 127 40.72 -8.89 -39.04
C ASP A 127 41.39 -9.59 -37.84
N VAL A 128 41.56 -10.91 -37.83
CA VAL A 128 42.14 -11.64 -36.68
C VAL A 128 43.65 -11.45 -36.56
N ASP A 129 44.37 -11.22 -37.67
CA ASP A 129 45.78 -10.80 -37.61
C ASP A 129 45.90 -9.36 -37.08
N SER A 130 45.01 -8.44 -37.51
CA SER A 130 44.96 -7.06 -36.98
C SER A 130 44.48 -7.00 -35.54
N MET A 131 43.58 -7.89 -35.12
CA MET A 131 43.10 -7.98 -33.74
C MET A 131 44.09 -8.69 -32.83
N GLN A 132 44.97 -9.57 -33.31
CA GLN A 132 46.07 -10.09 -32.48
C GLN A 132 47.06 -8.98 -32.15
N ASP A 133 47.42 -8.15 -33.14
CA ASP A 133 48.25 -6.96 -32.94
C ASP A 133 47.55 -5.95 -32.01
N GLU A 134 46.27 -5.62 -32.25
CA GLU A 134 45.51 -4.73 -31.37
C GLU A 134 45.24 -5.32 -29.97
N MET A 135 45.12 -6.66 -29.81
CA MET A 135 44.91 -7.31 -28.51
C MET A 135 46.23 -7.45 -27.74
N MET A 136 47.38 -7.50 -28.43
CA MET A 136 48.71 -7.38 -27.85
C MET A 136 48.94 -5.94 -27.37
N ASP A 137 48.58 -4.95 -28.19
CA ASP A 137 48.55 -3.53 -27.79
C ASP A 137 47.53 -3.28 -26.67
N LEU A 138 46.36 -3.95 -26.65
CA LEU A 138 45.35 -3.81 -25.60
C LEU A 138 45.72 -4.56 -24.32
N MET A 139 46.50 -5.65 -24.39
CA MET A 139 47.12 -6.31 -23.23
C MET A 139 48.22 -5.44 -22.65
N ASP A 140 49.05 -4.81 -23.48
CA ASP A 140 50.07 -3.86 -23.03
C ASP A 140 49.43 -2.58 -22.46
N VAL A 141 48.38 -2.05 -23.09
CA VAL A 141 47.58 -0.94 -22.54
C VAL A 141 46.78 -1.39 -21.31
N SER A 142 46.30 -2.63 -21.22
CA SER A 142 45.63 -3.16 -20.01
C SER A 142 46.62 -3.39 -18.87
N ASN A 143 47.85 -3.79 -19.16
CA ASN A 143 48.95 -3.88 -18.20
C ASN A 143 49.41 -2.48 -17.79
N GLU A 144 49.49 -1.52 -18.73
CA GLU A 144 49.78 -0.12 -18.45
C GLU A 144 48.63 0.56 -17.68
N ILE A 145 47.36 0.22 -17.96
CA ILE A 145 46.15 0.62 -17.23
C ILE A 145 46.12 -0.05 -15.86
N GLN A 146 46.46 -1.33 -15.72
CA GLN A 146 46.58 -1.98 -14.42
C GLN A 146 47.82 -1.51 -13.65
N GLU A 147 48.87 -1.01 -14.30
CA GLU A 147 50.07 -0.44 -13.65
C GLU A 147 49.86 1.06 -13.31
N THR A 148 49.02 1.77 -14.05
CA THR A 148 48.61 3.16 -13.78
C THR A 148 47.40 3.26 -12.84
N LEU A 149 46.39 2.39 -12.95
CA LEU A 149 45.31 2.23 -11.96
C LEU A 149 45.71 1.35 -10.76
N GLY A 150 46.66 0.42 -10.91
CA GLY A 150 47.20 -0.37 -9.78
C GLY A 150 48.10 0.43 -8.85
N ARG A 151 48.37 1.70 -9.18
CA ARG A 151 48.90 2.69 -8.22
C ARG A 151 47.82 3.33 -7.35
N SER A 152 46.54 3.05 -7.57
CA SER A 152 45.48 3.67 -6.77
C SER A 152 44.18 2.87 -6.79
N TYR A 153 44.19 1.64 -6.28
CA TYR A 153 43.06 1.08 -5.50
C TYR A 153 43.59 -0.02 -4.57
N ASN A 154 44.58 0.31 -3.73
CA ASN A 154 44.55 -0.26 -2.39
C ASN A 154 43.44 0.49 -1.68
N VAL A 155 42.34 -0.20 -1.39
CA VAL A 155 41.53 0.16 -0.22
C VAL A 155 42.52 0.14 0.94
N PRO A 156 42.78 1.26 1.64
CA PRO A 156 43.68 1.22 2.79
C PRO A 156 43.17 0.14 3.74
N ASP A 157 44.05 -0.73 4.21
CA ASP A 157 43.71 -1.69 5.28
C ASP A 157 43.34 -0.97 6.61
N ASP A 158 43.44 0.36 6.61
CA ASP A 158 43.18 1.28 7.73
C ASP A 158 41.81 1.98 7.63
N ILE A 159 40.80 1.38 6.98
CA ILE A 159 39.41 1.86 7.17
C ILE A 159 39.03 1.50 8.61
N ASP A 160 39.02 2.52 9.48
CA ASP A 160 38.64 2.35 10.88
C ASP A 160 37.12 2.12 10.96
N GLU A 161 36.73 0.91 11.37
CA GLU A 161 35.33 0.53 11.52
C GLU A 161 34.58 1.45 12.51
N GLU A 162 35.30 2.12 13.43
CA GLU A 162 34.74 3.11 14.37
C GLU A 162 34.33 4.42 13.68
N GLU A 163 35.09 4.89 12.69
CA GLU A 163 34.75 6.09 11.90
C GLU A 163 33.54 5.80 10.99
N LEU A 164 33.48 4.60 10.41
CA LEU A 164 32.39 4.17 9.55
C LEU A 164 31.07 3.96 10.32
N MET A 165 31.15 3.45 11.56
CA MET A 165 29.98 3.40 12.47
C MET A 165 29.55 4.79 12.91
N GLY A 166 30.49 5.71 13.15
CA GLY A 166 30.17 7.11 13.48
C GLY A 166 29.44 7.84 12.34
N GLU A 167 29.82 7.61 11.08
CA GLU A 167 29.08 8.13 9.92
C GLU A 167 27.70 7.46 9.75
N LEU A 168 27.58 6.16 10.04
CA LEU A 168 26.29 5.45 9.97
C LEU A 168 25.30 5.98 11.03
N ASP A 169 25.78 6.21 12.26
CA ASP A 169 24.99 6.80 13.35
C ASP A 169 24.58 8.25 13.03
N ALA A 170 25.44 9.02 12.37
CA ALA A 170 25.11 10.37 11.91
C ALA A 170 24.04 10.35 10.79
N LEU A 171 24.10 9.38 9.88
CA LEU A 171 23.10 9.20 8.82
C LEU A 171 21.74 8.76 9.38
N GLU A 172 21.73 7.90 10.41
CA GLU A 172 20.52 7.54 11.16
C GLU A 172 19.93 8.76 11.88
N ALA A 173 20.78 9.58 12.51
CA ALA A 173 20.35 10.82 13.18
C ALA A 173 19.77 11.87 12.20
N ASP A 174 20.32 11.99 10.99
CA ASP A 174 19.77 12.86 9.94
C ASP A 174 18.41 12.34 9.42
N MET A 175 18.24 11.03 9.27
CA MET A 175 16.93 10.43 8.96
C MET A 175 15.92 10.61 10.09
N ASP A 176 16.35 10.59 11.36
CA ASP A 176 15.46 10.78 12.51
C ASP A 176 15.13 12.26 12.78
N PHE A 177 15.97 13.18 12.32
CA PHE A 177 15.66 14.61 12.24
C PHE A 177 14.63 14.90 11.13
N GLU A 178 14.69 14.19 10.00
CA GLU A 178 13.66 14.25 8.96
C GLU A 178 12.36 13.52 9.38
N SER A 179 12.43 12.43 10.16
CA SER A 179 11.26 11.65 10.61
C SER A 179 10.37 12.42 11.61
N ASN A 180 10.96 13.31 12.42
CA ASN A 180 10.24 14.18 13.37
C ASN A 180 9.82 15.53 12.78
N SER A 181 10.14 15.80 11.50
CA SER A 181 9.71 17.01 10.82
C SER A 181 8.61 16.70 9.81
N VAL A 182 7.39 17.13 10.11
CA VAL A 182 6.32 17.17 9.13
C VAL A 182 6.78 18.08 7.99
N PRO A 183 6.80 17.62 6.71
CA PRO A 183 7.25 18.43 5.60
C PRO A 183 6.58 19.81 5.62
N SER A 184 7.31 20.87 5.27
CA SER A 184 6.85 22.28 5.42
C SER A 184 5.50 22.61 4.75
N TYR A 185 4.98 21.74 3.87
CA TYR A 185 3.68 21.86 3.23
C TYR A 185 2.53 21.12 3.94
N LEU A 186 2.82 20.36 5.00
CA LEU A 186 1.86 19.61 5.83
C LEU A 186 1.82 20.10 7.28
N GLN A 187 2.61 21.12 7.64
CA GLN A 187 2.47 21.77 8.93
C GLN A 187 1.13 22.52 8.96
N PRO A 188 0.25 22.27 9.95
CA PRO A 188 -0.89 23.16 10.17
C PRO A 188 -0.33 24.53 10.50
N ASP A 189 -0.85 25.59 9.88
CA ASP A 189 -0.52 26.97 10.20
C ASP A 189 -0.49 27.12 11.71
N LYS A 190 0.72 27.27 12.27
CA LYS A 190 0.89 27.47 13.70
C LYS A 190 0.37 28.88 13.94
N GLU A 191 -0.87 28.96 14.40
CA GLU A 191 -1.41 30.13 15.08
C GLU A 191 -0.38 30.53 16.13
N THR A 192 0.49 31.48 15.78
CA THR A 192 1.22 32.25 16.76
C THR A 192 0.16 32.94 17.59
N ASP A 193 0.06 32.57 18.86
CA ASP A 193 -0.61 33.32 19.91
C ASP A 193 -0.15 34.78 19.86
N LEU A 194 -0.79 35.58 19.02
CA LEU A 194 -0.58 37.04 18.92
C LEU A 194 -1.19 37.78 20.12
N ASP A 195 -1.95 37.07 20.97
CA ASP A 195 -2.64 37.63 22.12
C ASP A 195 -1.77 37.77 23.38
N SER A 196 -0.57 37.20 23.41
CA SER A 196 0.30 37.23 24.61
C SER A 196 1.33 38.37 24.64
N GLU A 197 1.51 39.14 23.56
CA GLU A 197 2.50 40.24 23.50
C GLU A 197 1.92 41.66 23.43
N LEU A 198 0.60 41.85 23.33
CA LEU A 198 -0.03 43.18 23.42
C LEU A 198 -0.56 43.47 24.83
N ASN A 199 0.34 43.78 25.76
CA ASN A 199 -0.01 44.36 27.05
C ASN A 199 -0.42 45.84 26.90
N LEU A 200 -1.65 46.07 26.43
CA LEU A 200 -2.25 47.40 26.35
C LEU A 200 -3.04 47.72 27.64
N PRO A 201 -2.92 48.94 28.19
CA PRO A 201 -3.59 49.30 29.44
C PRO A 201 -5.12 49.32 29.30
N ALA A 202 -5.83 48.90 30.35
CA ALA A 202 -7.28 48.86 30.40
C ALA A 202 -7.89 50.27 30.24
N ALA A 203 -8.79 50.43 29.26
CA ALA A 203 -9.57 51.64 29.06
C ALA A 203 -10.66 51.78 30.14
N PRO A 204 -10.97 53.02 30.59
CA PRO A 204 -11.72 53.28 31.81
C PRO A 204 -13.20 52.91 31.69
N SER A 205 -13.74 52.36 32.77
CA SER A 205 -15.17 52.07 32.94
C SER A 205 -15.95 53.38 33.13
N GLY A 206 -16.82 53.72 32.16
CA GLY A 206 -17.74 54.84 32.25
C GLY A 206 -19.06 54.51 31.57
N HIS A 207 -20.17 54.65 32.29
CA HIS A 207 -21.53 54.44 31.78
C HIS A 207 -21.87 55.44 30.67
N ALA A 208 -22.38 54.96 29.53
CA ALA A 208 -23.17 55.77 28.59
C ALA A 208 -24.17 54.89 27.82
N ALA A 209 -25.37 55.44 27.60
CA ALA A 209 -26.59 54.78 27.17
C ALA A 209 -26.63 54.34 25.69
N ILE A 210 -27.51 53.37 25.43
CA ILE A 210 -27.91 52.77 24.13
C ILE A 210 -28.31 53.85 23.09
N PRO A 211 -28.20 53.58 21.77
CA PRO A 211 -29.43 53.16 21.09
C PRO A 211 -29.28 52.09 20.00
N ALA A 212 -30.43 51.48 19.73
CA ALA A 212 -30.70 50.41 18.79
C ALA A 212 -30.34 50.75 17.33
N ASN A 213 -29.60 49.85 16.67
CA ASN A 213 -29.92 49.46 15.30
C ASN A 213 -29.38 48.05 15.01
N ARG A 214 -30.28 47.08 14.81
CA ARG A 214 -29.94 45.73 14.35
C ARG A 214 -29.42 45.83 12.93
N GLN A 215 -28.14 45.53 12.71
CA GLN A 215 -27.64 45.18 11.38
C GLN A 215 -27.79 43.66 11.23
N GLN A 216 -28.53 43.26 10.20
CA GLN A 216 -28.70 41.85 9.81
C GLN A 216 -27.38 41.36 9.23
N GLU A 217 -26.73 40.45 9.96
CA GLU A 217 -25.63 39.63 9.50
C GLU A 217 -26.20 38.41 8.75
N ASP A 218 -25.57 38.02 7.64
CA ASP A 218 -25.89 36.77 6.92
C ASP A 218 -25.37 35.55 7.72
N GLU A 219 -25.72 34.31 7.35
CA GLU A 219 -25.33 33.05 8.03
C GLU A 219 -23.80 32.82 8.13
N LEU A 220 -22.99 33.69 7.54
CA LEU A 220 -21.54 33.73 7.68
C LEU A 220 -21.00 34.95 8.46
N GLY A 221 -21.85 35.69 9.18
CA GLY A 221 -21.45 36.71 10.17
C GLY A 221 -20.85 38.00 9.60
N LEU A 222 -20.99 38.25 8.30
CA LEU A 222 -20.48 39.46 7.65
C LEU A 222 -21.60 40.49 7.46
N PRO A 223 -21.29 41.80 7.58
CA PRO A 223 -22.27 42.86 7.36
C PRO A 223 -22.69 42.87 5.89
N THR A 224 -24.00 42.74 5.64
CA THR A 224 -24.56 42.71 4.29
C THR A 224 -24.36 44.05 3.58
N VAL A 225 -23.75 44.03 2.40
CA VAL A 225 -23.60 45.22 1.56
C VAL A 225 -24.90 45.50 0.80
N PRO A 226 -25.40 46.75 0.78
CA PRO A 226 -26.68 47.06 0.14
C PRO A 226 -26.59 46.93 -1.39
N HIS A 227 -27.45 46.10 -1.96
CA HIS A 227 -27.60 45.97 -3.41
C HIS A 227 -28.17 47.28 -4.01
N ALA A 228 -27.42 47.92 -4.91
CA ALA A 228 -27.90 49.07 -5.67
C ALA A 228 -28.95 48.61 -6.71
N SER A 229 -30.21 49.02 -6.53
CA SER A 229 -31.26 48.82 -7.55
C SER A 229 -31.00 49.72 -8.76
N ILE A 230 -30.78 49.11 -9.92
CA ILE A 230 -30.80 49.81 -11.21
C ILE A 230 -32.27 50.07 -11.56
N ARG A 231 -32.64 51.36 -11.59
CA ARG A 231 -33.94 51.85 -12.09
C ARG A 231 -34.10 51.52 -13.58
N THR A 232 -35.27 51.02 -13.97
CA THR A 232 -35.86 51.29 -15.28
C THR A 232 -37.28 51.79 -15.05
#